data_AF-A0A5R2MVT1-F1
#
_entry.id   AF-A0A5R2MVT1-F1
#
_cell.length_a   1.000
_cell.length_b   1.000
_cell.length_c   1.000
_cell.angle_alpha   90.00
_cell.angle_beta   90.00
_cell.angle_gamma   90.00
#
_symmetry.space_group_name_H-M   'P 1'
#
loop_
_entity.id
_entity.type
_entity.pdbx_description
1 polymer ?
#
loop_
_entity_poly.entity_id
_entity_poly.type
_entity_poly.pdbx_seq_one_letter_code
_entity_poly.pdbx_strand_id
1 'polypeptide(L)'
;IARDMTERRRADEHRKILIGELNHRVKNTLAVVQSIASQTLSNALTMEEAREAFGSRLINLAKAHDVLTRESWTSAKLDEIVADTVKPHSGNGTRFRIEGPDIQLT
;
A
#
# COMPACT_ATOMS: atom_id res chain seq x y z
N ILE A 1 32.00 0.87 -32.62
CA ILE A 1 31.75 2.08 -31.81
C ILE A 1 30.25 2.43 -31.69
N ALA A 2 29.35 2.00 -32.60
CA ALA A 2 27.90 2.30 -32.51
C ALA A 2 27.08 1.49 -31.48
N ARG A 3 27.61 0.40 -30.90
CA ARG A 3 26.87 -0.50 -29.98
C ARG A 3 26.71 0.03 -28.56
N ASP A 4 27.64 0.86 -28.10
CA ASP A 4 27.68 1.41 -26.73
C ASP A 4 26.58 2.46 -26.50
N MET A 5 26.34 3.30 -27.50
CA MET A 5 25.36 4.40 -27.45
C MET A 5 23.91 3.92 -27.33
N THR A 6 23.55 2.80 -27.98
CA THR A 6 22.17 2.28 -27.98
C THR A 6 21.80 1.64 -26.63
N GLU A 7 22.70 0.85 -26.05
CA GLU A 7 22.49 0.23 -24.73
C GLU A 7 22.44 1.29 -23.62
N ARG A 8 23.33 2.28 -23.68
CA ARG A 8 23.34 3.38 -22.72
C ARG A 8 22.06 4.23 -22.79
N ARG A 9 21.59 4.55 -24.00
CA ARG A 9 20.32 5.29 -24.18
C ARG A 9 19.11 4.51 -23.67
N ARG A 10 19.03 3.19 -23.92
CA ARG A 10 17.96 2.34 -23.39
C ARG A 10 17.98 2.28 -21.86
N ALA A 11 19.16 2.17 -21.26
CA ALA A 11 19.32 2.20 -19.81
C ALA A 11 18.87 3.55 -19.21
N ASP A 12 19.21 4.66 -19.86
CA ASP A 12 18.79 6.01 -19.42
C ASP A 12 17.26 6.22 -19.55
N GLU A 13 16.65 5.75 -20.64
CA GLU A 13 15.20 5.79 -20.83
C GLU A 13 14.47 4.93 -19.80
N HIS A 14 14.96 3.71 -19.55
CA HIS A 14 14.39 2.83 -18.54
C HIS A 14 14.50 3.43 -17.13
N ARG A 15 15.64 4.05 -16.80
CA ARG A 15 15.84 4.75 -15.53
C ARG A 15 14.88 5.92 -15.35
N LYS A 16 14.61 6.69 -16.41
CA LYS A 16 13.62 7.78 -16.37
C LYS A 16 12.21 7.28 -16.09
N ILE A 17 11.81 6.17 -16.71
CA ILE A 17 10.50 5.54 -16.47
C ILE A 17 10.39 5.11 -14.99
N LEU A 18 11.40 4.42 -14.47
CA LEU A 18 11.41 3.96 -13.07
C LEU A 18 11.33 5.11 -12.07
N ILE A 19 12.06 6.21 -12.33
CA ILE A 19 11.97 7.42 -11.49
C ILE A 19 10.58 8.06 -11.58
N GLY A 20 9.98 8.10 -12.77
CA GLY A 20 8.62 8.60 -12.97
C GLY A 20 7.60 7.79 -12.18
N GLU A 21 7.68 6.47 -12.26
CA GLU A 21 6.80 5.56 -11.53
C GLU A 21 6.98 5.67 -10.02
N LEU A 22 8.23 5.75 -9.54
CA LEU A 22 8.51 5.97 -8.12
C LEU A 22 7.89 7.28 -7.62
N ASN A 23 8.07 8.37 -8.36
CA ASN A 23 7.48 9.67 -8.01
C ASN A 23 5.95 9.61 -7.98
N HIS A 24 5.34 8.89 -8.93
CA HIS A 24 3.90 8.68 -8.95
C HIS A 24 3.43 7.90 -7.73
N ARG A 25 4.11 6.81 -7.36
CA ARG A 25 3.80 6.02 -6.16
C ARG A 25 3.93 6.84 -4.88
N VAL A 26 4.98 7.65 -4.75
CA VAL A 26 5.15 8.56 -3.60
C VAL A 26 3.96 9.52 -3.48
N LYS A 27 3.53 10.13 -4.59
CA LYS A 27 2.35 11.02 -4.59
C LYS A 27 1.07 10.29 -4.16
N ASN A 28 0.86 9.07 -4.64
CA ASN A 28 -0.30 8.26 -4.26
C ASN A 28 -0.29 7.94 -2.76
N THR A 29 0.86 7.54 -2.20
CA THR A 29 0.99 7.29 -0.76
C THR A 29 0.71 8.54 0.06
N LEU A 30 1.22 9.71 -0.36
CA LEU A 30 0.94 10.98 0.32
C LEU A 30 -0.56 11.35 0.28
N ALA A 31 -1.24 11.12 -0.85
CA ALA A 31 -2.67 11.34 -0.96
C ALA A 31 -3.48 10.42 -0.01
N VAL A 32 -3.07 9.16 0.13
CA VAL A 32 -3.67 8.23 1.10
C VAL A 32 -3.45 8.70 2.54
N VAL A 33 -2.24 9.12 2.89
CA VAL A 33 -1.94 9.67 4.23
C VAL A 33 -2.78 10.91 4.52
N GLN A 34 -2.93 11.83 3.55
CA GLN A 34 -3.80 13.00 3.69
C GLN A 34 -5.27 12.61 3.89
N SER A 35 -5.78 11.63 3.14
CA SER A 35 -7.14 11.13 3.31
C SER A 35 -7.37 10.52 4.70
N ILE A 36 -6.41 9.73 5.19
CA ILE A 36 -6.44 9.18 6.55
C ILE A 36 -6.46 10.30 7.58
N ALA A 37 -5.63 11.34 7.42
CA ALA A 37 -5.61 12.47 8.35
C ALA A 37 -6.95 13.20 8.37
N SER A 38 -7.48 13.57 7.20
CA SER A 38 -8.77 14.27 7.07
C SER A 38 -9.92 13.46 7.67
N GLN A 39 -10.04 12.18 7.34
CA GLN A 39 -11.11 11.32 7.88
C GLN A 39 -10.97 11.07 9.38
N THR A 40 -9.75 11.04 9.91
CA THR A 40 -9.54 10.84 11.36
C THR A 40 -9.93 12.10 12.13
N LEU A 41 -9.44 13.26 11.69
CA LEU A 41 -9.69 14.52 12.35
C LEU A 41 -11.16 14.95 12.28
N SER A 42 -11.87 14.64 11.19
CA SER A 42 -13.29 14.99 11.05
C SER A 42 -14.24 14.11 11.88
N ASN A 43 -13.84 12.90 12.29
CA ASN A 43 -14.72 11.94 12.95
C ASN A 43 -14.40 11.70 14.43
N ALA A 44 -13.28 12.20 14.94
CA ALA A 44 -12.89 12.01 16.35
C ALA A 44 -13.63 12.98 17.27
N LEU A 45 -14.03 12.53 18.46
CA LEU A 45 -14.69 13.37 19.47
C LEU A 45 -13.66 14.14 20.30
N THR A 46 -12.43 13.63 20.38
CA THR A 46 -11.31 14.28 21.08
C THR A 46 -10.01 14.21 20.29
N MET A 47 -9.06 15.10 20.61
CA MET A 47 -7.73 15.08 19.99
C MET A 47 -6.94 13.81 20.35
N GLU A 48 -7.16 13.25 21.54
CA GLU A 48 -6.51 12.01 21.96
C GLU A 48 -7.00 10.83 21.13
N GLU A 49 -8.32 10.70 20.93
CA GLU A 49 -8.90 9.69 20.02
C GLU A 49 -8.40 9.86 18.59
N ALA A 50 -8.29 11.10 18.10
CA ALA A 50 -7.76 11.38 16.77
C ALA A 50 -6.31 10.91 16.63
N ARG A 51 -5.47 11.20 17.63
CA ARG A 51 -4.06 10.78 17.67
C ARG A 51 -3.94 9.25 17.66
N GLU A 52 -4.69 8.57 18.51
CA GLU A 52 -4.66 7.10 18.61
C GLU A 52 -5.14 6.45 17.30
N ALA A 53 -6.28 6.89 16.78
CA ALA A 53 -6.84 6.36 15.54
C ALA A 53 -5.94 6.64 14.32
N PHE A 54 -5.33 7.83 14.24
CA PHE A 54 -4.43 8.18 13.15
C PHE A 54 -3.17 7.32 13.16
N GLY A 55 -2.54 7.17 14.34
CA GLY A 55 -1.36 6.30 14.51
C GLY A 55 -1.65 4.84 14.15
N SER A 56 -2.77 4.30 14.60
CA SER A 56 -3.20 2.93 14.27
C SER A 56 -3.39 2.74 12.75
N ARG A 57 -4.05 3.70 12.08
CA ARG A 57 -4.25 3.67 10.62
C ARG A 57 -2.94 3.77 9.84
N LEU A 58 -1.98 4.58 10.29
CA LEU A 58 -0.65 4.64 9.66
C LEU A 58 0.14 3.34 9.80
N ILE A 59 0.09 2.69 10.97
CA ILE A 59 0.74 1.39 11.18
C ILE A 59 0.12 0.32 10.28
N ASN A 60 -1.20 0.31 10.14
CA ASN A 60 -1.88 -0.63 9.25
C ASN A 60 -1.58 -0.35 7.77
N LEU A 61 -1.49 0.91 7.36
CA LEU A 61 -1.04 1.29 6.01
C LEU A 61 0.39 0.80 5.75
N ALA A 62 1.31 0.96 6.71
CA ALA A 62 2.68 0.48 6.58
C ALA A 62 2.74 -1.05 6.43
N LYS A 63 1.98 -1.80 7.24
CA LYS A 63 1.87 -3.26 7.11
C LYS A 63 1.32 -3.70 5.75
N ALA A 64 0.26 -3.04 5.27
CA ALA A 64 -0.28 -3.31 3.94
C ALA A 64 0.75 -3.01 2.85
N HIS A 65 1.51 -1.92 2.99
CA HIS A 65 2.59 -1.57 2.08
C HIS A 65 3.76 -2.56 2.12
N ASP A 66 4.08 -3.13 3.29
CA ASP A 66 5.11 -4.16 3.46
C ASP A 66 4.71 -5.47 2.77
N VAL A 67 3.43 -5.87 2.86
CA VAL A 67 2.90 -7.03 2.13
C VAL A 67 3.04 -6.82 0.63
N LEU A 68 2.63 -5.63 0.14
CA LEU A 68 2.70 -5.26 -1.28
C LEU A 68 4.12 -5.06 -1.83
N THR A 69 5.13 -4.92 -0.96
CA THR A 69 6.54 -4.75 -1.37
C THR A 69 7.37 -6.01 -1.15
N ARG A 70 7.01 -6.88 -0.21
CA ARG A 70 7.61 -8.22 -0.06
C ARG A 70 7.28 -9.14 -1.22
N GLU A 71 6.05 -9.07 -1.72
CA GLU A 71 5.69 -9.70 -2.97
C GLU A 71 5.94 -8.68 -4.08
N SER A 72 7.10 -8.80 -4.74
CA SER A 72 7.20 -8.29 -6.11
C SER A 72 5.99 -8.85 -6.85
N TRP A 73 5.05 -7.98 -7.24
CA TRP A 73 3.72 -8.25 -7.81
C TRP A 73 3.74 -9.33 -8.91
N THR A 74 3.91 -10.58 -8.53
CA THR A 74 3.99 -11.71 -9.45
C THR A 74 2.78 -12.60 -9.22
N SER A 75 2.29 -12.65 -7.97
CA SER A 75 1.05 -13.32 -7.59
C SER A 75 0.77 -13.04 -6.11
N ALA A 76 -0.36 -12.41 -5.79
CA ALA A 76 -0.88 -12.32 -4.42
C ALA A 76 -2.31 -12.88 -4.39
N LYS A 77 -2.68 -13.66 -3.37
CA LYS A 77 -4.07 -14.11 -3.25
C LYS A 77 -4.92 -13.06 -2.54
N LEU A 78 -6.11 -12.80 -3.08
CA LEU A 78 -7.02 -11.79 -2.53
C LEU A 78 -7.47 -12.13 -1.10
N ASP A 79 -7.62 -13.41 -0.78
CA ASP A 79 -8.02 -13.88 0.56
C ASP A 79 -6.95 -13.57 1.63
N GLU A 80 -5.67 -13.76 1.31
CA GLU A 80 -4.54 -13.44 2.19
C GLU A 80 -4.47 -11.93 2.46
N ILE A 81 -4.64 -11.10 1.42
CA ILE A 81 -4.65 -9.63 1.56
C ILE A 81 -5.80 -9.19 2.48
N VAL A 82 -7.01 -9.72 2.27
CA VAL A 82 -8.17 -9.37 3.10
C VAL A 82 -7.97 -9.87 4.53
N ALA A 83 -7.46 -11.09 4.72
CA ALA A 83 -7.20 -11.67 6.03
C ALA A 83 -6.19 -10.84 6.83
N ASP A 84 -5.05 -10.47 6.24
CA ASP A 84 -4.02 -9.66 6.91
C ASP A 84 -4.51 -8.24 7.22
N THR A 85 -5.37 -7.68 6.36
CA THR A 85 -5.96 -6.35 6.57
C THR A 85 -6.93 -6.33 7.75
N VAL A 86 -7.76 -7.37 7.92
CA VAL A 86 -8.76 -7.41 9.00
C VAL A 86 -8.21 -7.99 10.31
N LYS A 87 -7.09 -8.71 10.28
CA LYS A 87 -6.45 -9.34 11.45
C LYS A 87 -6.27 -8.38 12.64
N PRO A 88 -5.76 -7.13 12.49
CA PRO A 88 -5.62 -6.19 13.60
C PRO A 88 -6.96 -5.76 14.22
N HIS A 89 -8.06 -5.91 13.49
CA HIS A 89 -9.40 -5.49 13.90
C HIS A 89 -10.28 -6.66 14.35
N SER A 90 -9.81 -7.90 14.16
CA SER A 90 -10.59 -9.13 14.34
C SER A 90 -10.90 -9.49 15.80
N GLY A 91 -10.20 -8.89 16.77
CA GLY A 91 -10.36 -9.19 18.19
C GLY A 91 -10.22 -10.69 18.46
N ASN A 92 -11.31 -11.34 18.89
CA ASN A 92 -11.41 -12.76 19.21
C ASN A 92 -11.46 -13.68 17.97
N GLY A 93 -11.36 -13.13 16.76
CA GLY A 93 -11.38 -13.88 15.49
C GLY A 93 -12.77 -14.15 14.91
N THR A 94 -13.86 -13.72 15.55
CA THR A 94 -15.24 -13.96 15.08
C THR A 94 -15.92 -12.75 14.44
N ARG A 95 -15.23 -11.60 14.39
CA ARG A 95 -15.82 -10.33 13.95
C ARG A 95 -16.04 -10.23 12.44
N PHE A 96 -15.26 -10.98 11.66
CA PHE A 96 -15.29 -10.90 10.20
C PHE A 96 -15.45 -12.30 9.60
N ARG A 97 -16.30 -12.40 8.57
CA ARG A 97 -16.45 -13.57 7.72
C ARG A 97 -15.99 -13.18 6.32
N ILE A 98 -14.97 -13.86 5.81
CA ILE A 98 -14.38 -13.62 4.49
C ILE A 98 -14.81 -14.77 3.60
N GLU A 99 -15.52 -14.47 2.52
CA GLU A 99 -15.94 -15.44 1.52
C GLU A 99 -15.79 -14.84 0.12
N GLY A 100 -15.34 -15.66 -0.82
CA GLY A 100 -15.14 -15.25 -2.20
C GLY A 100 -14.43 -16.33 -3.00
N PRO A 101 -14.39 -16.18 -4.34
CA PRO A 101 -13.61 -17.06 -5.21
C PRO A 101 -12.10 -16.91 -4.95
N ASP A 102 -11.33 -17.97 -5.21
CA ASP A 102 -9.85 -17.93 -5.18
C ASP A 102 -9.36 -17.04 -6.34
N ILE A 103 -9.03 -15.79 -6.01
CA ILE A 103 -8.57 -14.78 -6.96
C ILE A 103 -7.08 -14.55 -6.73
N GLN A 104 -6.31 -14.80 -7.77
CA GLN A 104 -4.90 -14.45 -7.84
C GLN A 104 -4.76 -13.10 -8.54
N LEU A 105 -4.19 -12.11 -7.84
CA LEU A 105 -3.84 -10.82 -8.41
C LEU A 105 -2.44 -10.92 -9.00
N THR A 106 -2.34 -10.74 -10.32
CA THR A 106 -1.09 -10.72 -11.12
C THR A 106 -0.80 -9.33 -11.64
#